data_AF-A0AAU3H2N7-F1
#
_entry.id   AF-A0AAU3H2N7-F1
#
_cell.length_a   1.000
_cell.length_b   1.000
_cell.length_c   1.000
_cell.angle_alpha   90.00
_cell.angle_beta   90.00
_cell.angle_gamma   90.00
#
_symmetry.space_group_name_H-M   'P 1'
#
loop_
_entity.id
_entity.type
_entity.pdbx_description
1 polymer ?
#
loop_
_entity_poly.entity_id
_entity_poly.type
_entity_poly.pdbx_seq_one_letter_code
_entity_poly.pdbx_strand_id
1 'polypeptide(L)'
;MQKRTTATALALAASVLLTAALPAQAKAGSSGSSGSSGFYGFYGTKTTYAPQQDLRTYEQAPKGFAPVFTETVSRHGSRAASDSEDGDRILALWERARSEGQLTRTGEGR
;
A
#
# COMPACT_ATOMS: atom_id res chain seq x y z
N MET A 1 40.61 -38.88 3.69
CA MET A 1 40.40 -37.47 3.27
C MET A 1 38.92 -37.24 2.89
N GLN A 2 37.98 -37.33 3.85
CA GLN A 2 36.52 -37.24 3.58
C GLN A 2 35.78 -36.27 4.53
N LYS A 3 36.50 -35.53 5.38
CA LYS A 3 35.89 -34.71 6.45
C LYS A 3 35.72 -33.22 6.09
N ARG A 4 36.05 -32.82 4.85
CA ARG A 4 36.04 -31.40 4.43
C ARG A 4 34.85 -31.02 3.56
N THR A 5 34.13 -32.00 3.00
CA THR A 5 33.00 -31.78 2.07
C THR A 5 31.64 -31.70 2.76
N THR A 6 31.49 -32.23 3.97
CA THR A 6 30.22 -32.19 4.72
C THR A 6 30.00 -30.85 5.44
N ALA A 7 31.07 -30.16 5.82
CA ALA A 7 31.00 -28.88 6.53
C ALA A 7 30.51 -27.73 5.64
N THR A 8 30.80 -27.77 4.34
CA THR A 8 30.36 -26.73 3.38
C THR A 8 28.87 -26.83 3.03
N ALA A 9 28.30 -28.04 3.02
CA ALA A 9 26.88 -28.25 2.73
C ALA A 9 25.94 -27.74 3.85
N LEU A 10 26.34 -27.88 5.12
CA LEU A 10 25.56 -27.37 6.25
C LEU A 10 25.56 -25.83 6.32
N ALA A 11 26.66 -25.18 5.94
CA ALA A 11 26.78 -23.72 5.99
C ALA A 11 25.88 -23.00 4.97
N LEU A 12 25.69 -23.58 3.77
CA LEU A 12 24.73 -23.03 2.79
C LEU A 12 23.27 -23.22 3.23
N ALA A 13 22.93 -24.37 3.83
CA ALA A 13 21.56 -24.63 4.29
C ALA A 13 21.13 -23.69 5.43
N ALA A 14 22.05 -23.36 6.35
CA ALA A 14 21.79 -22.40 7.43
C ALA A 14 21.64 -20.95 6.91
N SER A 15 22.25 -20.61 5.78
CA SER A 15 22.20 -19.26 5.19
C SER A 15 20.87 -18.98 4.46
N VAL A 16 20.24 -20.00 3.89
CA VAL A 16 18.93 -19.89 3.21
C VAL A 16 17.76 -19.84 4.20
N LEU A 17 17.90 -20.47 5.37
CA LEU A 17 16.85 -20.46 6.40
C LEU A 17 16.78 -19.11 7.15
N LEU A 18 17.85 -18.32 7.19
CA LEU A 18 17.87 -17.06 7.93
C LEU A 18 17.28 -15.86 7.16
N THR A 19 17.19 -15.94 5.82
CA THR A 19 16.60 -14.87 4.99
C THR A 19 15.07 -14.93 4.93
N ALA A 20 14.44 -16.05 5.28
CA ALA A 20 12.98 -16.21 5.27
C ALA A 20 12.26 -15.69 6.53
N ALA A 21 13.01 -15.33 7.59
CA ALA A 21 12.45 -14.92 8.88
C ALA A 21 12.48 -13.41 9.13
N LEU A 22 12.88 -12.60 8.14
CA LEU A 22 12.82 -11.15 8.26
C LEU A 22 11.37 -10.71 8.02
N PRO A 23 10.68 -10.10 9.01
CA PRO A 23 9.40 -9.49 8.74
C PRO A 23 9.63 -8.41 7.67
N ALA A 24 8.90 -8.52 6.55
CA ALA A 24 8.81 -7.45 5.57
C ALA A 24 8.12 -6.26 6.25
N GLN A 25 8.91 -5.41 6.90
CA GLN A 25 8.46 -4.14 7.46
C GLN A 25 8.21 -3.20 6.27
N ALA A 26 7.07 -3.35 5.62
CA ALA A 26 6.54 -2.33 4.73
C ALA A 26 6.34 -1.08 5.60
N LYS A 27 7.23 -0.10 5.44
CA LYS A 27 7.19 1.17 6.15
C LYS A 27 5.91 1.89 5.72
N ALA A 28 4.84 1.71 6.47
CA ALA A 28 3.66 2.54 6.37
C ALA A 28 4.13 3.98 6.64
N GLY A 29 3.96 4.86 5.64
CA GLY A 29 4.32 6.26 5.76
C GLY A 29 3.73 6.83 7.05
N SER A 30 4.58 7.48 7.85
CA SER A 30 4.20 8.08 9.12
C SER A 30 3.03 9.05 8.89
N SER A 31 1.85 8.68 9.36
CA SER A 31 0.67 9.53 9.40
C SER A 31 0.89 10.62 10.46
N GLY A 32 1.32 11.80 10.00
CA GLY A 32 1.29 12.99 10.82
C GLY A 32 -0.16 13.46 11.01
N SER A 33 -0.53 13.71 12.27
CA SER A 33 -1.59 14.61 12.73
C SER A 33 -3.05 14.32 12.30
N SER A 34 -3.77 13.66 13.21
CA SER A 34 -5.19 13.88 13.56
C SER A 34 -6.06 14.67 12.57
N GLY A 35 -6.67 13.97 11.62
CA GLY A 35 -7.74 14.47 10.76
C GLY A 35 -8.22 13.39 9.80
N SER A 36 -9.25 12.63 10.20
CA SER A 36 -9.81 11.46 9.50
C SER A 36 -8.86 10.25 9.40
N SER A 37 -9.12 9.23 10.23
CA SER A 37 -8.43 7.92 10.20
C SER A 37 -8.98 7.00 9.10
N GLY A 38 -9.16 7.52 7.88
CA GLY A 38 -9.82 6.79 6.79
C GLY A 38 -8.85 6.17 5.80
N PHE A 39 -8.35 4.95 6.05
CA PHE A 39 -7.66 4.07 5.08
C PHE A 39 -6.65 4.73 4.10
N TYR A 40 -6.04 5.86 4.48
CA TYR A 40 -5.15 6.65 3.63
C TYR A 40 -3.83 5.91 3.41
N GLY A 41 -3.81 4.94 2.52
CA GLY A 41 -2.61 4.19 2.17
C GLY A 41 -2.86 2.82 1.56
N PHE A 42 -4.04 2.21 1.77
CA PHE A 42 -4.30 0.85 1.27
C PHE A 42 -4.79 0.80 -0.18
N TYR A 43 -5.33 1.92 -0.69
CA TYR A 43 -5.91 1.99 -2.03
C TYR A 43 -4.98 2.56 -3.10
N GLY A 44 -3.72 2.86 -2.74
CA GLY A 44 -2.73 3.39 -3.68
C GLY A 44 -3.24 4.62 -4.44
N THR A 45 -3.18 4.56 -5.78
CA THR A 45 -3.65 5.63 -6.67
C THR A 45 -5.17 5.84 -6.67
N LYS A 46 -5.94 4.95 -6.06
CA LYS A 46 -7.41 5.05 -5.90
C LYS A 46 -7.82 5.73 -4.59
N THR A 47 -6.86 6.12 -3.75
CA THR A 47 -7.14 6.87 -2.51
C THR A 47 -7.70 8.24 -2.87
N THR A 48 -8.89 8.58 -2.35
CA THR A 48 -9.50 9.90 -2.55
C THR A 48 -8.65 11.01 -1.94
N TYR A 49 -8.54 12.15 -2.63
CA TYR A 49 -7.86 13.33 -2.09
C TYR A 49 -8.59 13.84 -0.83
N ALA A 50 -7.82 14.11 0.21
CA ALA A 50 -8.27 14.82 1.40
C ALA A 50 -7.38 16.05 1.64
N PRO A 51 -7.97 17.22 1.96
CA PRO A 51 -7.21 18.40 2.35
C PRO A 51 -6.27 18.08 3.52
N GLN A 52 -5.01 18.51 3.40
CA GLN A 52 -3.99 18.26 4.44
C GLN A 52 -3.96 19.34 5.52
N GLN A 53 -4.73 20.41 5.35
CA GLN A 53 -4.89 21.49 6.31
C GLN A 53 -6.27 22.14 6.17
N ASP A 54 -6.65 22.94 7.18
CA ASP A 54 -7.84 23.76 7.09
C ASP A 54 -7.67 24.80 5.97
N LEU A 55 -8.71 24.97 5.16
CA LEU A 55 -8.76 25.99 4.10
C LEU A 55 -8.54 27.41 4.64
N ARG A 56 -8.80 27.65 5.93
CA ARG A 56 -8.65 28.95 6.58
C ARG A 56 -7.23 29.21 7.10
N THR A 57 -6.35 28.20 7.10
CA THR A 57 -4.98 28.33 7.63
C THR A 57 -3.92 28.49 6.54
N TYR A 58 -4.31 28.52 5.26
CA TYR A 58 -3.37 28.77 4.17
C TYR A 58 -2.68 30.12 4.32
N GLU A 59 -1.41 30.14 3.94
CA GLU A 59 -0.56 31.32 4.02
C GLU A 59 -1.07 32.45 3.12
N GLN A 60 -1.09 33.68 3.66
CA GLN A 60 -1.43 34.86 2.88
C GLN A 60 -0.24 35.34 2.05
N ALA A 61 -0.51 36.11 0.99
CA ALA A 61 0.55 36.78 0.25
C ALA A 61 1.38 37.69 1.17
N PRO A 62 2.73 37.67 1.08
CA PRO A 62 3.58 38.54 1.88
C PRO A 62 3.27 40.03 1.68
N LYS A 63 3.46 40.83 2.74
CA LYS A 63 3.23 42.28 2.69
C LYS A 63 4.06 42.93 1.58
N GLY A 64 3.41 43.76 0.77
CA GLY A 64 4.06 44.47 -0.35
C GLY A 64 4.13 43.66 -1.65
N PHE A 65 3.64 42.42 -1.65
CA PHE A 65 3.52 41.58 -2.84
C PHE A 65 2.05 41.28 -3.13
N ALA A 66 1.74 41.08 -4.40
CA ALA A 66 0.44 40.61 -4.86
C ALA A 66 0.64 39.44 -5.83
N PRO A 67 -0.17 38.37 -5.75
CA PRO A 67 -0.10 37.29 -6.72
C PRO A 67 -0.55 37.83 -8.09
N VAL A 68 0.34 37.77 -9.08
CA VAL A 68 0.02 38.19 -10.46
C VAL A 68 -0.32 37.01 -11.37
N PHE A 69 0.02 35.79 -10.95
CA PHE A 69 -0.26 34.55 -11.66
C PHE A 69 -0.31 33.38 -10.68
N THR A 70 -1.16 32.40 -10.96
CA THR A 70 -1.19 31.12 -10.26
C THR A 70 -1.57 30.03 -11.24
N GLU A 71 -0.83 28.93 -11.23
CA GLU A 71 -1.15 27.72 -11.97
C GLU A 71 -1.41 26.58 -10.99
N THR A 72 -2.39 25.73 -11.31
CA THR A 72 -2.71 24.55 -10.51
C THR A 72 -2.77 23.34 -11.44
N VAL A 73 -1.99 22.31 -11.11
CA VAL A 73 -2.06 21.01 -11.78
C VAL A 73 -2.79 20.04 -10.86
N SER A 74 -3.94 19.57 -11.32
CA SER A 74 -4.77 18.61 -10.58
C SER A 74 -4.93 17.31 -11.36
N ARG A 75 -5.01 16.19 -10.65
CA ARG A 75 -5.42 14.92 -11.25
C ARG A 75 -6.94 14.92 -11.46
N HIS A 76 -7.41 13.99 -12.29
CA HIS A 76 -8.83 13.68 -12.37
C HIS A 76 -9.36 13.22 -11.00
N GLY A 77 -10.66 13.46 -10.76
CA GLY A 77 -11.33 12.95 -9.57
C GLY A 77 -11.49 11.43 -9.56
N SER A 78 -12.17 10.92 -8.53
CA SER A 78 -12.56 9.51 -8.43
C SER A 78 -13.45 9.12 -9.61
N ARG A 79 -13.25 7.91 -10.14
CA ARG A 79 -13.95 7.39 -11.31
C ARG A 79 -14.20 5.89 -11.20
N ALA A 80 -15.15 5.41 -12.01
CA ALA A 80 -15.34 3.97 -12.22
C ALA A 80 -14.12 3.33 -12.89
N ALA A 81 -14.01 2.00 -12.79
CA ALA A 81 -13.00 1.24 -13.51
C ALA A 81 -13.22 1.35 -15.03
N SER A 82 -12.14 1.35 -15.80
CA SER A 82 -12.17 1.37 -17.27
C SER A 82 -12.53 0.02 -17.87
N ASP A 83 -12.29 -1.05 -17.11
CA ASP A 83 -12.37 -2.45 -17.51
C ASP A 83 -12.52 -3.32 -16.23
N SER A 84 -12.51 -4.63 -16.40
CA SER A 84 -12.70 -5.60 -15.32
C SER A 84 -11.42 -5.99 -14.57
N GLU A 85 -10.24 -5.52 -14.98
CA GLU A 85 -8.95 -6.09 -14.56
C GLU A 85 -8.78 -6.14 -13.03
N ASP A 86 -9.12 -5.04 -12.34
CA ASP A 86 -9.07 -4.96 -10.88
C ASP A 86 -10.08 -5.93 -10.23
N GLY A 87 -11.28 -6.07 -10.80
CA GLY A 87 -12.32 -7.00 -10.32
C GLY A 87 -11.92 -8.46 -10.51
N ASP A 88 -11.38 -8.80 -11.68
CA ASP A 88 -10.93 -10.15 -12.03
C ASP A 88 -9.82 -10.64 -11.10
N ARG A 89 -8.91 -9.74 -10.68
CA ARG A 89 -7.87 -10.06 -9.68
C ARG A 89 -8.46 -10.40 -8.32
N ILE A 90 -9.47 -9.65 -7.86
CA ILE A 90 -10.14 -9.92 -6.59
C ILE A 90 -10.87 -11.26 -6.65
N LEU A 91 -11.55 -11.55 -7.77
CA LEU A 91 -12.19 -12.86 -7.99
C LEU A 91 -11.17 -14.00 -8.00
N ALA A 92 -10.02 -13.83 -8.65
CA ALA A 92 -8.97 -14.84 -8.66
C ALA A 92 -8.41 -15.12 -7.25
N LEU A 93 -8.22 -14.08 -6.44
CA LEU A 93 -7.82 -14.23 -5.04
C LEU A 93 -8.87 -15.00 -4.24
N TRP A 94 -10.15 -14.69 -4.45
CA TRP A 94 -11.24 -15.36 -3.77
C TRP A 94 -11.38 -16.83 -4.18
N GLU A 95 -11.27 -17.17 -5.46
CA GLU A 95 -11.28 -18.57 -5.93
C GLU A 95 -10.09 -19.36 -5.41
N ARG A 96 -8.93 -18.74 -5.27
CA ARG A 96 -7.79 -19.35 -4.59
C ARG A 96 -8.08 -19.64 -3.12
N ALA A 97 -8.64 -18.67 -2.39
CA ALA A 97 -9.02 -18.89 -1.00
C ALA A 97 -10.06 -20.01 -0.87
N ARG A 98 -10.99 -20.13 -1.82
CA ARG A 98 -11.95 -21.24 -1.89
C ARG A 98 -11.26 -22.58 -2.06
N SER A 99 -10.36 -22.71 -3.05
CA SER A 99 -9.69 -23.98 -3.33
C SER A 99 -8.78 -24.44 -2.18
N GLU A 100 -8.23 -23.49 -1.42
CA GLU A 100 -7.42 -23.73 -0.23
C GLU A 100 -8.27 -23.94 1.05
N GLY A 101 -9.60 -23.90 0.97
CA GLY A 101 -10.51 -24.04 2.12
C GLY A 101 -10.38 -22.89 3.15
N GLN A 102 -9.92 -21.72 2.71
CA GLN A 102 -9.64 -20.54 3.53
C GLN A 102 -10.76 -19.49 3.48
N LEU A 103 -11.88 -19.76 2.81
CA LEU A 103 -13.03 -18.86 2.88
C LEU A 103 -13.62 -18.86 4.29
N THR A 104 -13.90 -17.68 4.80
CA THR A 104 -14.71 -17.54 6.02
C THR A 104 -16.17 -17.83 5.69
N ARG A 105 -16.99 -18.15 6.70
CA ARG A 105 -18.45 -18.34 6.53
C ARG A 105 -19.14 -17.20 5.78
N THR A 106 -18.70 -15.95 5.99
CA THR A 106 -19.24 -14.80 5.25
C THR A 106 -18.80 -14.81 3.79
N GLY A 107 -17.56 -15.25 3.53
CA GLY A 107 -16.97 -15.32 2.19
C GLY A 107 -17.52 -16.45 1.32
N GLU A 108 -18.10 -17.50 1.90
CA GLU A 108 -18.73 -18.60 1.15
C GLU A 108 -20.05 -18.19 0.48
N GLY A 109 -20.65 -17.08 0.93
CA GLY A 109 -22.03 -16.75 0.62
C GLY A 109 -22.98 -17.66 1.42
N ARG A 110 -23.98 -17.07 2.04
CA ARG A 110 -25.00 -17.85 2.75
C ARG A 110 -25.88 -18.62 1.79
#